data_AF-A0A9J6FIA3-F1
#
_entry.id   AF-A0A9J6FIA3-F1
#
_cell.length_a   1.000
_cell.length_b   1.000
_cell.length_c   1.000
_cell.angle_alpha   90.00
_cell.angle_beta   90.00
_cell.angle_gamma   90.00
#
_symmetry.space_group_name_H-M   'P 1'
#
loop_
_entity.id
_entity.type
_entity.pdbx_description
1 polymer ?
#
loop_
_entity_poly.entity_id
_entity_poly.type
_entity_poly.pdbx_seq_one_letter_code
_entity_poly.pdbx_strand_id
1 'polypeptide(L)'
;MSQPADLLAVCAIAPAFKNRFRHIMDSSQGSLKEDALDVTARLDLSERALFALGREALEDLQRWQRRESHRIGTAAMVANHRKRKRAALSDA
;
A
#
# COMPACT_ATOMS: atom_id res chain seq x y z
N MET A 1 22.14 6.70 -30.62
CA MET A 1 22.50 5.38 -31.18
C MET A 1 22.88 4.51 -29.99
N SER A 2 21.97 3.63 -29.50
CA SER A 2 22.27 2.80 -28.31
C SER A 2 23.38 1.81 -28.62
N GLN A 3 24.29 1.62 -27.68
CA GLN A 3 25.40 0.68 -27.85
C GLN A 3 24.87 -0.77 -27.82
N PRO A 4 25.49 -1.72 -28.55
CA PRO A 4 25.03 -3.11 -28.59
C PRO A 4 24.98 -3.79 -27.21
N ALA A 5 25.76 -3.30 -26.24
CA ALA A 5 25.75 -3.75 -24.85
C ALA A 5 24.42 -3.45 -24.13
N ASP A 6 23.77 -2.34 -24.44
CA ASP A 6 22.50 -1.94 -23.81
C ASP A 6 21.38 -2.92 -24.19
N LEU A 7 21.37 -3.34 -25.45
CA LEU A 7 20.35 -4.26 -25.97
C LEU A 7 20.50 -5.65 -25.35
N LEU A 8 21.74 -6.14 -25.20
CA LEU A 8 22.04 -7.41 -24.52
C LEU A 8 21.66 -7.35 -23.03
N ALA A 9 21.91 -6.24 -22.36
CA ALA A 9 21.53 -6.05 -20.96
C ALA A 9 20.00 -6.13 -20.79
N VAL A 10 19.23 -5.43 -21.64
CA VAL A 10 17.75 -5.48 -21.59
C VAL A 10 17.24 -6.90 -21.84
N CYS A 11 17.80 -7.61 -22.81
CA CYS A 11 17.44 -9.00 -23.12
C CYS A 11 17.71 -9.97 -21.96
N ALA A 12 18.70 -9.68 -21.10
CA ALA A 12 18.99 -10.50 -19.92
C ALA A 12 18.14 -10.10 -18.69
N ILE A 13 17.91 -8.80 -18.48
CA ILE A 13 17.22 -8.27 -17.30
C ILE A 13 15.73 -8.60 -17.33
N ALA A 14 15.06 -8.42 -18.46
CA ALA A 14 13.60 -8.58 -18.53
C ALA A 14 13.12 -10.03 -18.26
N PRO A 15 13.74 -11.08 -18.81
CA PRO A 15 13.39 -12.46 -18.46
C PRO A 15 13.73 -12.82 -17.01
N ALA A 16 14.88 -12.34 -16.51
CA ALA A 16 15.30 -12.58 -15.13
C ALA A 16 14.30 -12.00 -14.13
N PHE A 17 13.82 -10.77 -14.36
CA PHE A 17 12.78 -10.16 -13.53
C PHE A 17 11.45 -10.91 -13.66
N LYS A 18 11.00 -11.24 -14.89
CA LYS A 18 9.74 -11.98 -15.11
C LYS A 18 9.70 -13.30 -14.33
N ASN A 19 10.81 -14.03 -14.29
CA ASN A 19 10.90 -15.29 -13.56
C ASN A 19 10.75 -15.09 -12.04
N ARG A 20 11.29 -13.99 -11.49
CA ARG A 20 11.20 -13.68 -10.04
C ARG A 20 9.88 -13.01 -9.66
N PHE A 21 9.21 -12.32 -10.59
CA PHE A 21 7.99 -11.56 -10.32
C PHE A 21 6.89 -12.39 -9.65
N ARG A 22 6.65 -13.61 -10.14
CA ARG A 22 5.63 -14.50 -9.55
C ARG A 22 5.96 -14.83 -8.10
N HIS A 23 7.20 -15.20 -7.84
CA HIS A 23 7.65 -15.52 -6.48
C HIS A 23 7.51 -14.33 -5.54
N ILE A 24 7.92 -13.12 -5.97
CA ILE A 24 7.77 -11.89 -5.17
C ILE A 24 6.30 -11.61 -4.83
N MET A 25 5.41 -11.74 -5.82
CA MET A 25 3.98 -11.52 -5.63
C MET A 25 3.39 -12.53 -4.64
N ASP A 26 3.64 -13.82 -4.85
CA ASP A 26 3.13 -14.89 -4.00
C ASP A 26 3.66 -14.75 -2.56
N SER A 27 4.96 -14.46 -2.39
CA SER A 27 5.55 -14.20 -1.09
C SER A 27 5.00 -12.95 -0.41
N SER A 28 4.77 -11.85 -1.15
CA SER A 28 4.21 -10.62 -0.58
C SER A 28 2.79 -10.83 -0.03
N GLN A 29 2.01 -11.72 -0.64
CA GLN A 29 0.62 -11.97 -0.29
C GLN A 29 0.41 -13.18 0.64
N GLY A 30 1.38 -14.11 0.72
CA GLY A 30 1.27 -15.35 1.50
C GLY A 30 2.21 -15.48 2.70
N SER A 31 3.24 -14.64 2.82
CA SER A 31 4.25 -14.75 3.88
C SER A 31 3.78 -14.18 5.22
N LEU A 32 4.07 -14.87 6.32
CA LEU A 32 3.92 -14.37 7.68
C LEU A 32 4.93 -13.22 7.91
N LYS A 33 4.57 -12.25 8.75
CA LYS A 33 5.37 -11.02 8.96
C LYS A 33 6.84 -11.28 9.33
N GLU A 34 7.12 -12.38 10.04
CA GLU A 34 8.47 -12.75 10.48
C GLU A 34 9.34 -13.30 9.33
N ASP A 35 8.74 -13.96 8.34
CA ASP A 35 9.42 -14.52 7.16
C ASP A 35 9.72 -13.45 6.09
N ALA A 36 9.07 -12.28 6.17
CA ALA A 36 9.21 -11.21 5.19
C ALA A 36 10.61 -10.57 5.20
N LEU A 37 11.29 -10.56 6.36
CA LEU A 37 12.65 -10.00 6.47
C LEU A 37 13.68 -10.85 5.72
N ASP A 38 13.57 -12.18 5.80
CA ASP A 38 14.46 -13.11 5.11
C ASP A 38 14.23 -13.09 3.60
N VAL A 39 12.96 -13.08 3.17
CA VAL A 39 12.60 -12.98 1.76
C VAL A 39 13.09 -11.65 1.16
N THR A 40 12.86 -10.53 1.84
CA THR A 40 13.24 -9.21 1.32
C THR A 40 14.75 -8.99 1.30
N ALA A 41 15.52 -9.66 2.17
CA ALA A 41 16.99 -9.54 2.19
C ALA A 41 17.65 -9.87 0.85
N ARG A 42 17.05 -10.78 0.06
CA ARG A 42 17.56 -11.24 -1.23
C ARG A 42 17.06 -10.43 -2.43
N LEU A 43 16.12 -9.50 -2.23
CA LEU A 43 15.49 -8.70 -3.28
C LEU A 43 16.29 -7.43 -3.57
N ASP A 44 16.25 -7.00 -4.83
CA ASP A 44 16.76 -5.68 -5.22
C ASP A 44 15.83 -4.54 -4.74
N LEU A 45 16.26 -3.28 -4.90
CA LEU A 45 15.50 -2.12 -4.42
C LEU A 45 14.10 -2.01 -5.06
N SER A 46 13.99 -2.30 -6.36
CA SER A 46 12.74 -2.20 -7.11
C SER A 46 11.78 -3.33 -6.73
N GLU A 47 12.30 -4.54 -6.55
CA GLU A 47 11.58 -5.72 -6.10
C GLU A 47 11.09 -5.56 -4.66
N ARG A 48 11.88 -4.93 -3.78
CA ARG A 48 11.43 -4.57 -2.42
C ARG A 48 10.28 -3.58 -2.45
N ALA A 49 10.33 -2.57 -3.31
CA ALA A 49 9.22 -1.61 -3.46
C ALA A 49 7.95 -2.32 -3.97
N LEU A 50 8.10 -3.23 -4.95
CA LEU A 50 6.99 -4.05 -5.45
C LEU A 50 6.41 -4.98 -4.35
N PHE A 51 7.28 -5.60 -3.55
CA PHE A 51 6.88 -6.44 -2.42
C PHE A 51 6.08 -5.64 -1.38
N ALA A 52 6.53 -4.42 -1.05
CA ALA A 52 5.82 -3.53 -0.13
C ALA A 52 4.43 -3.14 -0.66
N LEU A 53 4.31 -2.81 -1.95
CA LEU A 53 3.02 -2.53 -2.59
C LEU A 53 2.07 -3.74 -2.54
N GLY A 54 2.59 -4.95 -2.80
CA GLY A 54 1.80 -6.17 -2.69
C GLY A 54 1.27 -6.42 -1.28
N ARG A 55 2.10 -6.10 -0.27
CA ARG A 55 1.76 -6.19 1.16
C ARG A 55 0.68 -5.18 1.56
N GLU A 56 0.82 -3.93 1.13
CA GLU A 56 -0.15 -2.85 1.38
C GLU A 56 -1.51 -3.19 0.77
N ALA A 57 -1.52 -3.62 -0.50
CA ALA A 57 -2.75 -4.03 -1.18
C ALA A 57 -3.47 -5.19 -0.47
N LEU A 58 -2.74 -6.17 0.06
CA LEU A 58 -3.33 -7.25 0.85
C LEU A 58 -3.94 -6.73 2.16
N GLU A 59 -3.22 -5.87 2.88
CA GLU A 59 -3.71 -5.29 4.13
C GLU A 59 -4.99 -4.48 3.91
N ASP A 60 -5.04 -3.68 2.85
CA ASP A 60 -6.22 -2.91 2.50
C ASP A 60 -7.40 -3.78 2.05
N LEU A 61 -7.13 -4.85 1.29
CA LEU A 61 -8.15 -5.83 0.95
C LEU A 61 -8.74 -6.50 2.21
N GLN A 62 -7.88 -6.87 3.17
CA GLN A 62 -8.32 -7.46 4.44
C GLN A 62 -9.14 -6.47 5.30
N ARG A 63 -8.70 -5.21 5.40
CA ARG A 63 -9.46 -4.14 6.08
C ARG A 63 -10.81 -3.92 5.40
N TRP A 64 -10.85 -3.98 4.07
CA TRP A 64 -12.09 -3.85 3.32
C TRP A 64 -13.03 -5.03 3.58
N GLN A 65 -12.51 -6.26 3.57
CA GLN A 65 -13.28 -7.47 3.90
C GLN A 65 -13.88 -7.41 5.32
N ARG A 66 -13.13 -6.86 6.30
CA ARG A 66 -13.60 -6.63 7.67
C ARG A 66 -14.50 -5.41 7.82
N ARG A 67 -14.79 -4.68 6.73
CA ARG A 67 -15.56 -3.41 6.71
C ARG A 67 -14.94 -2.30 7.57
N GLU A 68 -13.64 -2.36 7.83
CA GLU A 68 -12.90 -1.37 8.61
C GLU A 68 -12.53 -0.15 7.78
N SER A 69 -12.37 -0.30 6.46
CA SER A 69 -11.92 0.77 5.55
C SER A 69 -12.94 1.90 5.33
N HIS A 70 -14.21 1.72 5.74
CA HIS A 70 -15.31 2.64 5.43
C HIS A 70 -16.15 3.01 6.66
N ARG A 71 -15.52 3.18 7.84
CA ARG A 71 -16.24 3.80 8.97
C ARG A 71 -16.54 5.26 8.63
N ILE A 72 -17.78 5.53 8.21
CA ILE A 72 -18.30 6.89 8.08
C ILE A 72 -18.33 7.50 9.48
N GLY A 73 -17.30 8.27 9.80
CA GLY A 73 -17.17 9.01 11.05
C GLY A 73 -17.82 10.38 10.94
N THR A 74 -18.18 10.96 12.09
CA THR A 74 -18.56 12.37 12.15
C THR A 74 -17.36 13.22 11.75
N ALA A 75 -17.53 14.08 10.74
CA ALA A 75 -16.48 15.02 10.35
C ALA A 75 -16.02 15.83 11.57
N ALA A 76 -14.71 16.03 11.73
CA ALA A 76 -14.15 16.73 12.89
C ALA A 76 -14.79 18.12 13.09
N MET A 77 -15.14 18.80 11.99
CA MET A 77 -15.88 20.06 12.03
C MET A 77 -17.22 19.92 12.74
N VAL A 78 -18.01 18.88 12.44
CA VAL A 78 -19.32 18.62 13.05
C VAL A 78 -19.18 18.18 14.51
N ALA A 79 -18.22 17.30 14.81
CA ALA A 79 -17.94 16.86 16.19
C ALA A 79 -17.50 18.03 17.09
N ASN A 80 -16.72 18.97 16.53
CA ASN A 80 -16.20 20.12 17.26
C ASN A 80 -17.09 21.38 17.17
N HIS A 81 -18.23 21.31 16.46
CA HIS A 81 -19.10 22.47 16.26
C HIS A 81 -19.94 22.77 17.51
N ARG A 82 -19.42 23.61 18.43
CA ARG A 82 -20.22 24.22 19.50
C ARG A 82 -21.09 25.35 18.93
N LYS A 83 -22.27 25.04 18.37
CA LYS A 83 -23.30 26.09 18.15
C LYS A 83 -23.65 26.72 19.49
N ARG A 84 -23.21 27.95 19.73
CA ARG A 84 -23.81 28.80 20.76
C ARG A 84 -25.19 29.21 20.24
N LYS A 85 -26.26 28.57 20.75
CA LYS A 85 -27.62 29.10 20.62
C LYS A 85 -27.60 30.49 21.24
N ARG A 86 -27.71 31.54 20.42
CA ARG A 86 -27.93 32.90 20.93
C ARG A 86 -29.36 32.90 21.48
N ALA A 87 -29.52 32.68 22.78
CA ALA A 87 -30.77 32.91 23.46
C ALA A 87 -30.99 34.44 23.48
N ALA A 88 -31.55 34.98 22.41
CA ALA A 88 -32.25 36.25 22.47
C ALA A 88 -33.69 35.91 22.86
N LEU A 89 -33.88 35.63 24.14
CA LEU A 89 -35.17 35.61 24.82
C LEU A 89 -35.01 36.54 26.01
N SER A 90 -35.27 37.82 25.78
CA SER A 90 -36.06 38.64 26.68
C SER A 90 -36.65 39.77 25.85
N ASP A 91 -37.91 39.63 25.47
CA ASP A 91 -38.79 40.77 25.31
C ASP A 91 -38.85 41.49 26.67
N ALA A 92 -38.40 42.74 26.72
CA ALA A 92 -38.64 43.68 27.80
C ALA A 92 -38.56 45.10 27.23
#